data_AF-A0A7G8VS67-F1
#
_entry.id   AF-A0A7G8VS67-F1
#
_cell.length_a   1.000
_cell.length_b   1.000
_cell.length_c   1.000
_cell.angle_alpha   90.00
_cell.angle_beta   90.00
_cell.angle_gamma   90.00
#
_symmetry.space_group_name_H-M   'P 1'
#
loop_
_entity.id
_entity.type
_entity.pdbx_description
1 polymer ?
#
loop_
_entity_poly.entity_id
_entity_poly.type
_entity_poly.pdbx_seq_one_letter_code
_entity_poly.pdbx_strand_id
1 'polypeptide(L)'
;MAASDFFVKPKGVEGESGKENHEKEIEITSWSWAVSNHSSAQSGGGSGSGKAEPADLTFTAHYGKQSPNLAQRCASGTHLDELKLTGRKAGGKQEDYITITLENVFITSVQVSGIQNGEVSESVSCSYKKIKFEYKVQDATGKLSAGPEFKWDTEKAKAEN
;
A
#
# COMPACT_ATOMS: atom_id res chain seq x y z
N MET A 1 -17.43 -3.57 -16.50
CA MET A 1 -17.41 -3.68 -15.02
C MET A 1 -16.79 -2.40 -14.49
N ALA A 2 -17.33 -1.82 -13.42
CA ALA A 2 -16.76 -0.61 -12.84
C ALA A 2 -15.49 -1.01 -12.05
N ALA A 3 -14.35 -0.42 -12.38
CA ALA A 3 -13.07 -0.70 -11.72
C ALA A 3 -12.86 0.28 -10.56
N SER A 4 -12.35 -0.21 -9.43
CA SER A 4 -11.93 0.66 -8.32
C SER A 4 -10.69 1.43 -8.72
N ASP A 5 -10.61 2.71 -8.34
CA ASP A 5 -9.41 3.52 -8.49
C ASP A 5 -8.54 3.34 -7.24
N PHE A 6 -7.22 3.23 -7.41
CA PHE A 6 -6.26 3.12 -6.32
C PHE A 6 -5.19 4.19 -6.46
N PHE A 7 -4.79 4.76 -5.33
CA PHE A 7 -3.83 5.85 -5.28
C PHE A 7 -2.77 5.59 -4.23
N VAL A 8 -1.56 6.08 -4.48
CA VAL A 8 -0.46 6.09 -3.52
C VAL A 8 0.07 7.51 -3.36
N LYS A 9 0.26 7.91 -2.10
CA LYS A 9 0.83 9.20 -1.70
C LYS A 9 2.07 8.98 -0.84
N PRO A 10 3.27 8.89 -1.44
CA PRO A 10 4.52 8.88 -0.71
C PRO A 10 4.87 10.31 -0.26
N LYS A 11 5.22 10.51 1.01
CA LYS A 11 5.52 11.84 1.53
C LYS A 11 6.69 12.48 0.77
N GLY A 12 6.44 13.64 0.15
CA GLY A 12 7.46 14.39 -0.60
C GLY A 12 7.71 13.88 -2.01
N VAL A 13 6.85 13.00 -2.55
CA VAL A 13 6.85 12.61 -3.97
C VAL A 13 5.46 12.92 -4.53
N GLU A 14 5.40 13.76 -5.57
CA GLU A 14 4.16 14.04 -6.29
C GLU A 14 4.04 13.12 -7.51
N GLY A 15 2.85 12.56 -7.70
CA GLY A 15 2.41 11.94 -8.96
C GLY A 15 1.68 12.94 -9.85
N GLU A 16 0.81 12.41 -10.70
CA GLU A 16 0.13 13.17 -11.78
C GLU A 16 -1.40 13.07 -11.72
N SER A 17 -1.97 12.42 -10.71
CA SER A 17 -3.43 12.26 -10.66
C SER A 17 -4.16 13.60 -10.65
N GLY A 18 -5.19 13.70 -11.48
CA GLY A 18 -6.13 14.81 -11.52
C GLY A 18 -7.46 14.50 -10.85
N LYS A 19 -7.56 13.38 -10.12
CA LYS A 19 -8.81 12.92 -9.52
C LYS A 19 -9.13 13.76 -8.29
N GLU A 20 -10.39 14.14 -8.14
CA GLU A 20 -10.87 14.91 -7.00
C GLU A 20 -10.52 14.20 -5.68
N ASN A 21 -9.91 14.93 -4.75
CA ASN A 21 -9.39 14.45 -3.46
C ASN A 21 -8.18 13.50 -3.52
N HIS A 22 -7.61 13.25 -4.70
CA HIS A 22 -6.32 12.55 -4.89
C HIS A 22 -5.40 13.32 -5.83
N GLU A 23 -5.52 14.66 -5.88
CA GLU A 23 -4.71 15.47 -6.77
C GLU A 23 -3.23 15.31 -6.45
N LYS A 24 -2.42 15.10 -7.51
CA LYS A 24 -0.98 14.88 -7.44
C LYS A 24 -0.56 13.63 -6.67
N GLU A 25 -1.48 12.72 -6.41
CA GLU A 25 -1.13 11.37 -5.97
C GLU A 25 -0.74 10.51 -7.18
N ILE A 26 -0.19 9.34 -6.91
CA ILE A 26 0.20 8.38 -7.94
C ILE A 26 -0.98 7.44 -8.16
N GLU A 27 -1.54 7.40 -9.36
CA GLU A 27 -2.54 6.39 -9.72
C GLU A 27 -1.82 5.06 -9.92
N ILE A 28 -2.32 4.00 -9.27
CA ILE A 28 -1.73 2.67 -9.35
C ILE A 28 -2.69 1.67 -9.98
N THR A 29 -2.13 0.70 -10.69
CA THR A 29 -2.89 -0.34 -11.40
C THR A 29 -3.01 -1.62 -10.58
N SER A 30 -2.07 -1.85 -9.66
CA SER A 30 -2.10 -3.00 -8.77
C SER A 30 -1.31 -2.73 -7.49
N TRP A 31 -1.68 -3.45 -6.43
CA TRP A 31 -0.90 -3.53 -5.21
C TRP A 31 -1.07 -4.89 -4.54
N SER A 32 -0.09 -5.26 -3.72
CA SER A 32 -0.14 -6.46 -2.91
C SER A 32 0.60 -6.24 -1.59
N TRP A 33 0.12 -6.95 -0.57
CA TRP A 33 0.75 -7.04 0.74
C TRP A 33 0.48 -8.42 1.32
N ALA A 34 1.39 -8.93 2.14
CA ALA A 34 1.22 -10.21 2.81
C ALA A 34 1.77 -10.18 4.23
N VAL A 35 1.19 -11.03 5.07
CA VAL A 35 1.73 -11.42 6.37
C VAL A 35 1.61 -12.94 6.48
N SER A 36 2.69 -13.59 6.89
CA SER A 36 2.71 -15.03 7.16
C SER A 36 3.00 -15.26 8.65
N ASN A 37 2.48 -16.35 9.21
CA ASN A 37 2.87 -16.83 10.52
C ASN A 37 3.19 -18.31 10.44
N HIS A 38 4.41 -18.68 10.80
CA HIS A 38 4.86 -20.07 10.80
C HIS A 38 4.29 -20.80 12.03
N SER A 39 3.10 -21.38 11.90
CA SER A 39 2.46 -22.13 13.00
C SER A 39 3.12 -23.49 13.22
N SER A 40 3.44 -23.83 14.47
CA SER A 40 3.85 -25.18 14.90
C SER A 40 2.65 -26.10 15.24
N ALA A 41 1.43 -25.73 14.82
CA ALA A 41 0.20 -26.41 15.23
C ALA A 41 0.19 -27.92 14.90
N GLN A 42 0.95 -28.35 13.89
CA GLN A 42 1.06 -29.76 13.50
C GLN A 42 2.09 -30.58 14.30
N SER A 43 2.98 -29.95 15.08
CA SER A 43 4.09 -30.65 15.78
C SER A 43 3.78 -31.04 17.23
N GLY A 44 2.53 -30.94 17.69
CA GLY A 44 2.03 -31.52 18.95
C GLY A 44 2.56 -30.96 20.28
N GLY A 45 3.63 -30.14 20.25
CA GLY A 45 4.37 -29.66 21.44
C GLY A 45 4.09 -28.22 21.89
N GLY A 46 3.00 -27.60 21.43
CA GLY A 46 2.65 -26.21 21.74
C GLY A 46 2.62 -25.33 20.47
N SER A 47 1.49 -24.68 20.23
CA SER A 47 1.17 -23.93 19.00
C SER A 47 1.65 -22.46 18.98
N GLY A 48 2.48 -22.06 19.95
CA GLY A 48 2.75 -20.65 20.26
C GLY A 48 4.11 -20.08 19.81
N SER A 49 4.92 -20.79 19.02
CA SER A 49 6.29 -20.34 18.70
C SER A 49 6.42 -19.51 17.41
N GLY A 50 5.37 -19.44 16.58
CA GLY A 50 5.41 -18.71 15.32
C GLY A 50 5.46 -17.19 15.51
N LYS A 51 6.49 -16.55 14.96
CA LYS A 51 6.55 -15.09 14.83
C LYS A 51 5.97 -14.71 13.47
N ALA A 52 5.04 -13.77 13.44
CA ALA A 52 4.52 -13.26 12.18
C ALA A 52 5.61 -12.48 11.43
N GLU A 53 5.71 -12.68 10.11
CA GLU A 53 6.64 -12.01 9.23
C GLU A 53 5.88 -11.12 8.24
N PRO A 54 6.11 -9.79 8.26
CA PRO A 54 5.53 -8.89 7.27
C PRO A 54 6.28 -9.01 5.96
N ALA A 55 5.56 -8.99 4.84
CA ALA A 55 6.13 -8.73 3.53
C ALA A 55 6.10 -7.23 3.20
N ASP A 56 6.88 -6.84 2.19
CA ASP A 56 6.84 -5.50 1.62
C ASP A 56 5.44 -5.20 1.02
N LEU A 57 5.02 -3.95 1.08
CA LEU A 57 3.93 -3.46 0.23
C LEU A 57 4.52 -3.23 -1.16
N THR A 58 3.95 -3.88 -2.18
CA THR A 58 4.35 -3.66 -3.58
C THR A 58 3.20 -3.05 -4.35
N PHE A 59 3.48 -2.04 -5.18
CA PHE A 59 2.49 -1.44 -6.09
C PHE A 59 3.07 -1.29 -7.49
N THR A 60 2.19 -1.28 -8.49
CA THR A 60 2.54 -1.00 -9.89
C THR A 60 1.85 0.27 -10.35
N ALA A 61 2.58 1.15 -11.02
CA ALA A 61 2.09 2.39 -11.60
C ALA A 61 2.56 2.54 -13.05
N HIS A 62 1.91 3.42 -13.81
CA HIS A 62 2.48 3.89 -15.07
C HIS A 62 3.67 4.82 -14.78
N TYR A 63 4.70 4.76 -15.61
CA TYR A 63 5.85 5.65 -15.49
C TYR A 63 5.42 7.11 -15.66
N GLY A 64 5.89 7.99 -14.78
CA GLY A 64 5.48 9.40 -14.75
C GLY A 64 6.42 10.26 -13.89
N LYS A 65 5.98 11.47 -13.53
CA LYS A 65 6.73 12.43 -12.70
C LYS A 65 7.30 11.83 -11.41
N GLN A 66 6.58 10.89 -10.80
CA GLN A 66 7.01 10.23 -9.57
C GLN A 66 8.25 9.34 -9.77
N SER A 67 8.41 8.71 -10.94
CA SER A 67 9.31 7.57 -11.13
C SER A 67 10.78 7.88 -10.86
N PRO A 68 11.36 9.01 -11.36
CA PRO A 68 12.74 9.37 -11.02
C PRO A 68 12.94 9.62 -9.52
N ASN A 69 11.94 10.19 -8.84
CA ASN A 69 12.00 10.47 -7.41
C ASN A 69 11.94 9.19 -6.58
N LEU A 70 11.08 8.23 -6.95
CA LEU A 70 11.01 6.91 -6.32
C LEU A 70 12.34 6.16 -6.49
N ALA A 71 12.90 6.16 -7.70
CA ALA A 71 14.21 5.58 -7.98
C ALA A 71 15.33 6.24 -7.16
N GLN A 72 15.32 7.57 -7.02
CA GLN A 72 16.31 8.29 -6.20
C GLN A 72 16.20 7.92 -4.71
N ARG A 73 14.99 7.82 -4.16
CA ARG A 73 14.76 7.38 -2.78
C ARG A 73 15.27 5.97 -2.55
N CYS A 74 15.01 5.06 -3.49
CA CYS A 74 15.55 3.70 -3.48
C CYS A 74 17.08 3.69 -3.50
N ALA A 75 17.69 4.39 -4.46
CA ALA A 75 19.15 4.40 -4.66
C ALA A 75 19.91 5.06 -3.50
N SER A 76 19.31 6.08 -2.88
CA SER A 76 19.91 6.76 -1.72
C SER A 76 19.69 6.04 -0.39
N GLY A 77 18.76 5.08 -0.33
CA GLY A 77 18.32 4.47 0.92
C GLY A 77 17.70 5.48 1.89
N THR A 78 17.15 6.60 1.39
CA THR A 78 16.53 7.61 2.26
C THR A 78 15.06 7.23 2.51
N HIS A 79 14.69 7.10 3.78
CA HIS A 79 13.31 6.80 4.15
C HIS A 79 12.34 7.94 3.85
N LEU A 80 11.06 7.57 3.72
CA LEU A 80 9.90 8.46 3.72
C LEU A 80 9.25 8.36 5.10
N ASP A 81 8.78 9.48 5.63
CA ASP A 81 8.08 9.49 6.92
C ASP A 81 6.78 8.66 6.83
N GLU A 82 6.05 8.81 5.73
CA GLU A 82 4.74 8.19 5.49
C GLU A 82 4.58 7.80 4.00
N LEU A 83 3.90 6.68 3.76
CA LEU A 83 3.29 6.35 2.48
C LEU A 83 1.85 5.91 2.73
N LYS A 84 0.89 6.55 2.05
CA LYS A 84 -0.53 6.19 2.14
C LYS A 84 -1.01 5.58 0.83
N LEU A 85 -1.69 4.45 0.91
CA LEU A 85 -2.44 3.86 -0.20
C LEU A 85 -3.93 3.98 0.09
N THR A 86 -4.70 4.46 -0.87
CA THR A 86 -6.16 4.53 -0.79
C THR A 86 -6.81 3.77 -1.93
N GLY A 87 -7.96 3.17 -1.65
CA GLY A 87 -8.81 2.55 -2.65
C GLY A 87 -10.20 3.17 -2.60
N ARG A 88 -10.67 3.58 -3.77
CA ARG A 88 -11.95 4.23 -3.98
C ARG A 88 -12.90 3.29 -4.71
N LYS A 89 -14.14 3.20 -4.23
CA LYS A 89 -15.16 2.36 -4.89
C LYS A 89 -15.50 2.91 -6.27
N ALA A 90 -15.75 1.99 -7.20
CA ALA A 90 -16.22 2.31 -8.53
C ALA A 90 -17.71 2.69 -8.50
N GLY A 91 -18.06 3.83 -9.11
CA GLY A 91 -19.44 4.31 -9.23
C GLY A 91 -20.05 4.86 -7.92
N GLY A 92 -21.05 5.73 -8.04
CA GLY A 92 -21.66 6.42 -6.89
C GLY A 92 -20.76 7.53 -6.32
N LYS A 93 -20.91 7.82 -5.01
CA LYS A 93 -20.07 8.79 -4.31
C LYS A 93 -18.62 8.29 -4.28
N GLN A 94 -17.72 9.18 -4.71
CA GLN A 94 -16.28 8.96 -4.78
C GLN A 94 -15.67 9.03 -3.37
N GLU A 95 -15.88 7.98 -2.57
CA GLU A 95 -15.34 7.88 -1.22
C GLU A 95 -14.40 6.68 -1.05
N ASP A 96 -13.32 6.90 -0.30
CA ASP A 96 -12.30 5.88 -0.04
C ASP A 96 -12.79 4.88 1.00
N TYR A 97 -12.76 3.60 0.63
CA TYR A 97 -13.24 2.49 1.46
C TYR A 97 -12.10 1.73 2.12
N ILE A 98 -10.88 1.81 1.58
CA ILE A 98 -9.67 1.23 2.16
C ILE A 98 -8.60 2.30 2.24
N THR A 99 -7.91 2.35 3.37
CA THR A 99 -6.71 3.17 3.57
C THR A 99 -5.64 2.33 4.24
N ILE A 100 -4.45 2.29 3.64
CA ILE A 100 -3.27 1.65 4.20
C ILE A 100 -2.25 2.74 4.45
N THR A 101 -1.79 2.88 5.69
CA THR A 101 -0.78 3.87 6.06
C THR A 101 0.48 3.14 6.52
N LEU A 102 1.60 3.44 5.88
CA LEU A 102 2.92 2.97 6.26
C LEU A 102 3.70 4.11 6.92
N GLU A 103 4.44 3.83 7.99
CA GLU A 103 5.35 4.79 8.65
C GLU A 103 6.81 4.31 8.59
N ASN A 104 7.75 5.27 8.46
CA ASN A 104 9.19 5.03 8.31
C ASN A 104 9.47 4.04 7.16
N VAL A 105 9.15 4.47 5.95
CA VAL A 105 9.09 3.64 4.75
C VAL A 105 10.41 3.72 3.99
N PHE A 106 10.98 2.59 3.59
CA PHE A 106 12.07 2.54 2.63
C PHE A 106 11.56 1.95 1.32
N ILE A 107 11.89 2.61 0.21
CA ILE A 107 11.72 1.99 -1.10
C ILE A 107 12.88 1.01 -1.28
N THR A 108 12.54 -0.28 -1.38
CA THR A 108 13.49 -1.40 -1.40
C THR A 108 13.81 -1.85 -2.82
N SER A 109 12.89 -1.62 -3.76
CA SER A 109 13.06 -1.96 -5.18
C SER A 109 12.23 -1.03 -6.06
N VAL A 110 12.79 -0.63 -7.19
CA VAL A 110 12.10 0.02 -8.30
C VAL A 110 12.47 -0.72 -9.58
N GLN A 111 11.48 -1.29 -10.26
CA GLN A 111 11.66 -2.03 -11.50
C GLN A 111 10.85 -1.37 -12.60
N VAL A 112 11.52 -0.87 -13.64
CA VAL A 112 10.87 -0.22 -14.77
C VAL A 112 10.89 -1.17 -15.96
N SER A 113 9.75 -1.33 -16.60
CA SER A 113 9.61 -2.12 -17.82
C SER A 113 8.83 -1.35 -18.86
N GLY A 114 9.17 -1.53 -20.13
CA GLY A 114 8.47 -0.92 -21.25
C GLY A 114 8.22 -1.94 -22.34
N ILE A 115 7.10 -1.79 -23.03
CA ILE A 115 6.74 -2.62 -24.18
C ILE A 115 6.61 -1.76 -25.44
N GLN A 116 6.75 -2.38 -26.62
CA GLN A 116 6.87 -1.68 -27.90
C GLN A 116 5.66 -0.79 -28.24
N ASN A 117 4.49 -1.02 -27.63
CA ASN A 117 3.30 -0.20 -27.84
C ASN A 117 3.36 1.16 -27.10
N GLY A 118 4.45 1.46 -26.37
CA GLY A 118 4.67 2.73 -25.68
C GLY A 118 4.24 2.73 -24.21
N GLU A 119 3.68 1.64 -23.70
CA GLU A 119 3.40 1.52 -22.27
C GLU A 119 4.69 1.29 -21.49
N VAL A 120 4.96 2.17 -20.53
CA VAL A 120 6.03 2.02 -19.54
C VAL A 120 5.38 1.92 -18.16
N SER A 121 5.71 0.87 -17.43
CA SER A 121 5.24 0.61 -16.08
C SER A 121 6.41 0.51 -15.11
N GLU A 122 6.14 0.83 -13.86
CA GLU A 122 7.07 0.63 -12.76
C GLU A 122 6.43 -0.20 -11.65
N SER A 123 7.18 -1.16 -11.11
CA SER A 123 6.83 -1.91 -9.90
C SER A 123 7.74 -1.47 -8.76
N VAL A 124 7.14 -1.07 -7.64
CA VAL A 124 7.83 -0.47 -6.51
C VAL A 124 7.50 -1.26 -5.25
N SER A 125 8.54 -1.71 -4.55
CA SER A 125 8.42 -2.42 -3.26
C SER A 125 8.87 -1.51 -2.12
N CYS A 126 8.14 -1.57 -1.01
CA CYS A 126 8.33 -0.73 0.16
C CYS A 126 8.35 -1.57 1.43
N SER A 127 9.43 -1.46 2.20
CA SER A 127 9.49 -1.92 3.59
C SER A 127 9.14 -0.77 4.53
N TYR A 128 8.75 -1.09 5.76
CA TYR A 128 8.19 -0.11 6.70
C TYR A 128 8.39 -0.55 8.15
N LYS A 129 8.34 0.39 9.10
CA LYS A 129 8.31 0.07 10.54
C LYS A 129 6.91 -0.18 11.07
N LYS A 130 5.92 0.57 10.58
CA LYS A 130 4.52 0.36 10.97
C LYS A 130 3.61 0.33 9.77
N ILE A 131 2.54 -0.45 9.90
CA ILE A 131 1.47 -0.54 8.92
C ILE A 131 0.13 -0.47 9.63
N LYS A 132 -0.80 0.30 9.06
CA LYS A 132 -2.18 0.40 9.51
C LYS A 132 -3.12 0.19 8.32
N PHE A 133 -4.03 -0.76 8.43
CA PHE A 133 -5.15 -0.94 7.52
C PHE A 133 -6.42 -0.41 8.15
N GLU A 134 -7.17 0.39 7.40
CA GLU A 134 -8.47 0.91 7.77
C GLU A 134 -9.47 0.55 6.69
N TYR A 135 -10.59 -0.05 7.08
CA TYR A 135 -11.69 -0.35 6.18
C TYR A 135 -12.93 0.44 6.58
N LYS A 136 -13.64 1.01 5.61
CA LYS A 136 -14.96 1.60 5.82
C LYS A 136 -16.05 0.67 5.28
N VAL A 137 -17.02 0.38 6.13
CA VAL A 137 -18.18 -0.43 5.78
C VAL A 137 -19.22 0.46 5.11
N GLN A 138 -19.77 -0.04 4.00
CA GLN A 138 -20.87 0.60 3.30
C GLN A 138 -22.20 -0.01 3.74
N ASP A 139 -23.15 0.83 4.15
CA ASP A 139 -24.51 0.40 4.46
C ASP A 139 -25.38 0.25 3.19
N ALA A 140 -26.62 -0.22 3.36
CA ALA A 140 -27.57 -0.39 2.26
C ALA A 140 -27.95 0.91 1.54
N THR A 141 -27.72 2.08 2.16
CA THR A 141 -27.97 3.40 1.56
C THR A 141 -26.76 3.93 0.79
N GLY A 142 -25.64 3.20 0.82
CA GLY A 142 -24.39 3.57 0.17
C GLY A 142 -23.47 4.44 1.03
N LYS A 143 -23.83 4.75 2.28
CA LYS A 143 -23.04 5.57 3.19
C LYS A 143 -21.89 4.75 3.78
N LEU A 144 -20.69 5.33 3.82
CA LEU A 144 -19.53 4.74 4.48
C LEU A 144 -19.47 5.11 5.96
N SER A 145 -19.05 4.16 6.79
CA SER A 145 -18.78 4.34 8.22
C SER A 145 -17.51 3.59 8.62
N ALA A 146 -16.88 4.00 9.73
CA ALA A 146 -15.67 3.35 10.22
C ALA A 146 -15.93 1.86 10.47
N GLY A 147 -15.11 1.01 9.87
CA GLY A 147 -15.12 -0.42 10.07
C GLY A 147 -13.90 -0.89 10.87
N PRO A 148 -13.56 -2.18 10.78
CA PRO A 148 -12.39 -2.74 11.43
C PRO A 148 -11.09 -2.08 10.96
N GLU A 149 -10.12 -2.04 11.86
CA GLU A 149 -8.74 -1.66 11.57
C GLU A 149 -7.78 -2.77 12.00
N PHE A 150 -6.59 -2.77 11.38
CA PHE A 150 -5.46 -3.60 11.78
C PHE A 150 -4.23 -2.70 11.90
N LYS A 151 -3.50 -2.80 13.01
CA LYS A 151 -2.25 -2.05 13.23
C LYS A 151 -1.13 -3.01 13.56
N TRP A 152 0.05 -2.73 13.03
CA TRP A 152 1.23 -3.49 13.39
C TRP A 152 2.49 -2.61 13.40
N ASP A 153 3.22 -2.70 14.50
CA ASP A 153 4.59 -2.22 14.67
C ASP A 153 5.56 -3.41 14.54
N THR A 154 6.38 -3.39 13.49
CA THR A 154 7.27 -4.51 13.13
C THR A 154 8.43 -4.65 14.11
N GLU A 155 8.83 -3.58 14.82
CA GLU A 155 9.86 -3.64 15.87
C GLU A 155 9.33 -4.35 17.12
N LYS A 156 8.07 -4.10 17.50
CA LYS A 156 7.45 -4.75 18.66
C LYS A 156 7.02 -6.19 18.40
N ALA A 157 6.96 -6.61 17.13
CA ALA A 157 6.51 -7.93 16.68
C ALA A 157 5.16 -8.38 17.27
N LYS A 158 4.29 -7.42 17.63
CA LYS A 158 2.93 -7.65 18.12
C LYS A 158 1.97 -6.80 17.31
N ALA A 159 0.95 -7.44 16.73
CA ALA A 159 -0.17 -6.73 16.16
C ALA A 159 -1.02 -6.11 17.28
N GLU A 160 -1.53 -4.91 17.04
CA GLU A 160 -2.46 -4.20 17.91
C GLU A 160 -3.83 -4.17 17.20
N ASN A 161 -4.87 -4.60 17.91
CA ASN A 161 -6.26 -4.50 17.47
C ASN A 161 -6.95 -3.39 18.26
#